data_AF-A0A953PLR5-F1
#
_entry.id   AF-A0A953PLR5-F1
#
_cell.length_a   1.000
_cell.length_b   1.000
_cell.length_c   1.000
_cell.angle_alpha   90.00
_cell.angle_beta   90.00
_cell.angle_gamma   90.00
#
_symmetry.space_group_name_H-M   'P 1'
#
loop_
_entity.id
_entity.type
_entity.pdbx_description
1 polymer ?
#
loop_
_entity_poly.entity_id
_entity_poly.type
_entity_poly.pdbx_seq_one_letter_code
_entity_poly.pdbx_strand_id
1 'polypeptide(L)'
;MLNIERQRRSQEVKQTRMKEAEWERLYQSLKEKLGEWNLYWQVFDPTKDSEAIRGSLADDVADVYRDVKEGLDCHNPDSTLQGEAIWVWRVGYYSHWGKHAIDALRTIHFLLEDTLSEHD
;
A
#
# COMPACT_ATOMS: atom_id res chain seq x y z
N MET A 1 -15.23 -16.70 25.95
CA MET A 1 -13.77 -16.49 25.84
C MET A 1 -13.38 -16.05 24.43
N LEU A 2 -13.69 -16.82 23.38
CA LEU A 2 -13.38 -16.51 21.97
C LEU A 2 -13.65 -15.05 21.52
N ASN A 3 -14.76 -14.44 21.96
CA ASN A 3 -15.13 -13.08 21.51
C ASN A 3 -14.30 -11.97 22.16
N ILE A 4 -13.87 -12.18 23.41
CA ILE A 4 -13.06 -11.21 24.18
C ILE A 4 -11.60 -11.27 23.70
N GLU A 5 -11.08 -12.47 23.43
CA GLU A 5 -9.74 -12.65 22.84
C GLU A 5 -9.66 -12.04 21.45
N ARG A 6 -10.70 -12.21 20.62
CA ARG A 6 -10.78 -11.59 19.30
C ARG A 6 -10.78 -10.06 19.37
N GLN A 7 -11.60 -9.47 20.25
CA GLN A 7 -11.65 -8.02 20.44
C GLN A 7 -10.33 -7.45 20.97
N ARG A 8 -9.70 -8.11 21.95
CA ARG A 8 -8.41 -7.68 22.50
C ARG A 8 -7.31 -7.71 21.44
N ARG A 9 -7.29 -8.77 20.62
CA ARG A 9 -6.29 -8.91 19.55
C ARG A 9 -6.53 -7.97 18.38
N SER A 10 -7.79 -7.66 18.02
CA SER A 10 -8.08 -6.58 17.06
C SER A 10 -7.61 -5.21 17.57
N GLN A 11 -7.61 -4.98 18.89
CA GLN A 11 -7.01 -3.78 19.47
C GLN A 11 -5.48 -3.82 19.43
N GLU A 12 -4.86 -4.97 19.73
CA GLU A 12 -3.41 -5.15 19.59
C GLU A 12 -2.95 -4.93 18.15
N VAL A 13 -3.64 -5.48 17.14
CA VAL A 13 -3.36 -5.26 15.70
C VAL A 13 -3.47 -3.78 15.32
N LYS A 14 -4.53 -3.09 15.77
CA LYS A 14 -4.63 -1.64 15.61
C LYS A 14 -3.46 -0.88 16.24
N GLN A 15 -2.84 -1.44 17.27
CA GLN A 15 -1.71 -0.86 17.96
C GLN A 15 -0.37 -1.13 17.24
N THR A 16 -0.29 -2.21 16.45
CA THR A 16 0.89 -2.58 15.65
C THR A 16 0.94 -1.93 14.27
N ARG A 17 -0.22 -1.53 13.71
CA ARG A 17 -0.25 -0.83 12.40
C ARG A 17 0.69 0.38 12.44
N MET A 18 1.47 0.54 11.37
CA MET A 18 2.35 1.69 11.17
C MET A 18 1.57 2.99 11.45
N LYS A 19 2.13 3.82 12.33
CA LYS A 19 1.50 5.08 12.72
C LYS A 19 1.63 6.11 11.61
N GLU A 20 0.71 7.06 11.56
CA GLU A 20 0.75 8.14 10.55
C GLU A 20 2.08 8.89 10.51
N ALA A 21 2.68 9.19 11.67
CA ALA A 21 3.98 9.87 11.70
C ALA A 21 5.13 9.03 11.11
N GLU A 22 5.04 7.70 11.15
CA GLU A 22 6.01 6.80 10.53
C GLU A 22 5.76 6.68 9.02
N TRP A 23 4.49 6.56 8.63
CA TRP A 23 4.07 6.60 7.23
C TRP A 23 4.49 7.91 6.56
N GLU A 24 4.29 9.06 7.21
CA GLU A 24 4.68 10.37 6.67
C GLU A 24 6.19 10.46 6.44
N ARG A 25 7.01 9.92 7.36
CA ARG A 25 8.47 9.87 7.16
C ARG A 25 8.85 9.02 5.97
N LEU A 26 8.17 7.88 5.77
CA LEU A 26 8.40 7.01 4.62
C LEU A 26 7.99 7.71 3.32
N TYR A 27 6.78 8.30 3.29
CA TYR A 27 6.28 9.07 2.17
C TYR A 27 7.25 10.19 1.76
N GLN A 28 7.68 11.03 2.71
CA GLN A 28 8.60 12.14 2.41
C GLN A 28 9.94 11.63 1.88
N SER A 29 10.50 10.57 2.48
CA SER A 29 11.76 10.00 1.99
C SER A 29 11.64 9.42 0.57
N LEU A 30 10.54 8.74 0.26
CA LEU A 30 10.26 8.22 -1.08
C LEU A 30 10.05 9.35 -2.08
N LYS A 31 9.28 10.37 -1.71
CA LYS A 31 9.01 11.55 -2.54
C LYS A 31 10.30 12.28 -2.91
N GLU A 32 11.19 12.48 -1.95
CA GLU A 32 12.52 13.08 -2.17
C GLU A 32 13.35 12.25 -3.15
N LYS A 33 13.33 10.92 -3.02
CA LYS A 33 14.09 10.02 -3.91
C LYS A 33 13.52 9.95 -5.32
N LEU A 34 12.19 9.99 -5.46
CA LEU A 34 11.50 9.90 -6.74
C LEU A 34 11.53 11.23 -7.50
N GLY A 35 11.61 12.37 -6.81
CA GLY A 35 11.70 13.68 -7.44
C GLY A 35 10.57 13.93 -8.45
N GLU A 36 10.93 14.29 -9.67
CA GLU A 36 10.00 14.57 -10.77
C GLU A 36 9.14 13.35 -11.16
N TRP A 37 9.62 12.14 -10.87
CA TRP A 37 8.91 10.90 -11.20
C TRP A 37 7.80 10.58 -10.21
N ASN A 38 7.69 11.33 -9.12
CA ASN A 38 6.72 11.03 -8.07
C ASN A 38 5.26 11.17 -8.54
N LEU A 39 4.94 12.14 -9.39
CA LEU A 39 3.57 12.45 -9.77
C LEU A 39 3.21 11.85 -11.12
N TYR A 40 2.00 11.31 -11.23
CA TYR A 40 1.47 10.77 -12.48
C TYR A 40 -0.02 11.04 -12.61
N TRP A 41 -0.54 10.91 -13.83
CA TRP A 41 -1.97 11.06 -14.12
C TRP A 41 -2.67 9.69 -14.10
N GLN A 42 -3.84 9.64 -13.46
CA GLN A 42 -4.69 8.45 -13.45
C GLN A 42 -6.17 8.82 -13.46
N VAL A 43 -7.00 7.84 -13.79
CA VAL A 43 -8.44 7.86 -13.48
C VAL A 43 -8.62 6.96 -12.26
N PHE A 44 -9.31 7.45 -11.22
CA PHE A 44 -9.39 6.75 -9.93
C PHE A 44 -10.10 5.40 -10.07
N ASP A 45 -11.37 5.39 -10.47
CA ASP A 45 -12.09 4.19 -10.88
C ASP A 45 -12.34 4.25 -12.40
N PRO A 46 -11.55 3.55 -13.23
CA PRO A 46 -11.68 3.62 -14.69
C PRO A 46 -12.99 3.01 -15.21
N THR A 47 -13.82 2.41 -14.35
CA THR A 47 -15.14 1.88 -14.71
C THR A 47 -16.29 2.85 -14.43
N LYS A 48 -16.02 3.93 -13.67
CA LYS A 48 -17.04 4.90 -13.21
C LYS A 48 -16.66 6.34 -13.48
N ASP A 49 -15.38 6.66 -13.37
CA ASP A 49 -14.86 8.01 -13.49
C ASP A 49 -14.36 8.27 -14.91
N SER A 50 -14.51 9.51 -15.36
CA SER A 50 -14.00 10.00 -16.64
C SER A 50 -12.94 11.09 -16.50
N GLU A 51 -12.74 11.60 -15.29
CA GLU A 51 -11.82 12.70 -15.00
C GLU A 51 -10.45 12.18 -14.54
N ALA A 52 -9.38 12.79 -15.06
CA ALA A 52 -8.03 12.50 -14.64
C ALA A 52 -7.69 13.25 -13.34
N ILE A 53 -7.06 12.54 -12.41
CA ILE A 53 -6.52 13.06 -11.15
C ILE A 53 -5.01 12.81 -11.09
N ARG A 54 -4.34 13.45 -10.13
CA ARG A 54 -2.93 13.20 -9.84
C ARG A 54 -2.79 12.10 -8.78
N GLY A 55 -1.99 11.09 -9.11
CA GLY A 55 -1.48 10.10 -8.16
C GLY A 55 -0.03 10.43 -7.73
N SER A 56 0.47 9.70 -6.74
CA SER A 56 1.82 9.89 -6.19
C SER A 56 2.48 8.53 -5.92
N LEU A 57 3.55 8.19 -6.63
CA LEU A 57 4.29 6.95 -6.44
C LEU A 57 4.79 6.77 -5.00
N ALA A 58 5.24 7.84 -4.34
CA ALA A 58 5.63 7.79 -2.94
C ALA A 58 4.48 7.42 -2.01
N ASP A 59 3.27 7.86 -2.33
CA ASP A 59 2.04 7.59 -1.56
C ASP A 59 1.64 6.13 -1.75
N ASP A 60 1.56 5.68 -3.01
CA ASP A 60 1.23 4.29 -3.35
C ASP A 60 2.19 3.29 -2.70
N VAL A 61 3.51 3.54 -2.78
CA VAL A 61 4.51 2.64 -2.21
C VAL A 61 4.48 2.66 -0.68
N ALA A 62 4.28 3.82 -0.05
CA ALA A 62 4.15 3.92 1.39
C ALA A 62 2.91 3.19 1.90
N ASP A 63 1.79 3.28 1.17
CA ASP A 63 0.54 2.59 1.51
C ASP A 63 0.62 1.08 1.31
N VAL A 64 1.21 0.62 0.22
CA VAL A 64 1.49 -0.81 0.02
C VAL A 64 2.37 -1.34 1.15
N TYR A 65 3.44 -0.62 1.52
CA TYR A 65 4.30 -1.03 2.61
C TYR A 65 3.53 -1.13 3.94
N ARG A 66 2.76 -0.10 4.29
CA ARG A 66 1.97 -0.04 5.53
C ARG A 66 1.00 -1.22 5.65
N ASP A 67 0.24 -1.50 4.60
CA ASP A 67 -0.80 -2.54 4.63
C ASP A 67 -0.24 -3.96 4.57
N VAL A 68 0.82 -4.18 3.78
CA VAL A 68 1.49 -5.50 3.74
C VAL A 68 2.18 -5.77 5.08
N LYS A 69 2.85 -4.76 5.64
CA LYS A 69 3.48 -4.86 6.97
C LYS A 69 2.46 -5.17 8.06
N GLU A 70 1.27 -4.59 8.01
CA GLU A 70 0.21 -4.90 9.00
C GLU A 70 -0.12 -6.39 9.03
N GLY A 71 -0.30 -7.04 7.88
CA GLY A 71 -0.55 -8.48 7.86
C GLY A 71 0.66 -9.32 8.29
N LEU A 72 1.89 -8.84 8.07
CA LEU A 72 3.11 -9.47 8.61
C LEU A 72 3.18 -9.34 10.14
N ASP A 73 2.84 -8.18 10.69
CA ASP A 73 2.81 -7.95 12.14
C ASP A 73 1.69 -8.77 12.83
N CYS A 74 0.64 -9.11 12.08
CA CYS A 74 -0.40 -10.06 12.50
C CYS A 74 0.07 -11.52 12.46
N HIS A 75 1.16 -11.83 11.76
CA HIS A 75 1.66 -13.20 11.64
C HIS A 75 2.34 -13.64 12.93
N ASN A 76 1.69 -14.55 13.66
CA ASN A 76 2.31 -15.25 14.78
C ASN A 76 2.67 -16.69 14.34
N PRO A 77 3.99 -17.01 14.20
CA PRO A 77 4.44 -18.32 13.73
C PRO A 77 4.10 -19.47 14.70
N ASP A 78 3.87 -19.16 15.98
CA ASP A 78 3.50 -20.14 17.01
C ASP A 78 1.99 -20.33 17.15
N SER A 79 1.19 -19.61 16.35
CA SER A 79 -0.27 -19.69 16.40
C SER A 79 -0.85 -20.56 15.27
N THR A 80 -1.91 -21.30 15.57
CA THR A 80 -2.74 -22.01 14.58
C THR A 80 -3.56 -21.06 13.68
N LEU A 81 -3.31 -19.75 13.75
CA LEU A 81 -4.11 -18.68 13.14
C LEU A 81 -3.43 -18.04 11.92
N GLN A 82 -2.66 -18.81 11.14
CA GLN A 82 -2.12 -18.36 9.84
C GLN A 82 -3.19 -17.74 8.91
N GLY A 83 -4.46 -18.15 9.07
CA GLY A 83 -5.59 -17.58 8.33
C GLY A 83 -5.87 -16.09 8.59
N GLU A 84 -5.43 -15.52 9.72
CA GLU A 84 -5.69 -14.11 10.06
C GLU A 84 -4.84 -13.16 9.21
N ALA A 85 -3.53 -13.40 9.10
CA ALA A 85 -2.65 -12.61 8.22
C ALA A 85 -3.11 -12.68 6.75
N ILE A 86 -3.47 -13.87 6.28
CA ILE A 86 -4.01 -14.09 4.93
C ILE A 86 -5.32 -13.31 4.75
N TRP A 87 -6.20 -13.31 5.76
CA TRP A 87 -7.45 -12.55 5.70
C TRP A 87 -7.18 -11.05 5.65
N VAL A 88 -6.27 -10.52 6.47
CA VAL A 88 -5.88 -9.10 6.48
C VAL A 88 -5.35 -8.68 5.11
N TRP A 89 -4.39 -9.43 4.54
CA TRP A 89 -3.86 -9.13 3.22
C TRP A 89 -4.93 -9.20 2.13
N ARG A 90 -5.77 -10.23 2.14
CA ARG A 90 -6.81 -10.41 1.12
C ARG A 90 -7.85 -9.30 1.16
N VAL A 91 -8.32 -8.93 2.34
CA VAL A 91 -9.28 -7.82 2.48
C VAL A 91 -8.61 -6.50 2.06
N GLY A 92 -7.42 -6.22 2.58
CA GLY A 92 -6.66 -5.03 2.24
C GLY A 92 -6.36 -4.92 0.74
N TYR A 93 -6.14 -6.04 0.06
CA TYR A 93 -5.83 -6.05 -1.38
C TYR A 93 -6.98 -5.46 -2.18
N TYR A 94 -8.21 -5.95 -1.93
CA TYR A 94 -9.38 -5.49 -2.66
C TYR A 94 -9.86 -4.11 -2.21
N SER A 95 -9.59 -3.70 -0.97
CA SER A 95 -10.06 -2.42 -0.45
C SER A 95 -9.06 -1.27 -0.58
N HIS A 96 -7.75 -1.55 -0.71
CA HIS A 96 -6.72 -0.52 -0.61
C HIS A 96 -5.41 -0.88 -1.37
N TRP A 97 -4.47 -1.59 -0.75
CA TRP A 97 -3.11 -1.74 -1.29
C TRP A 97 -3.02 -2.40 -2.67
N GLY A 98 -4.02 -3.19 -3.08
CA GLY A 98 -4.02 -3.79 -4.42
C GLY A 98 -4.17 -2.76 -5.53
N LYS A 99 -4.98 -1.71 -5.33
CA LYS A 99 -5.11 -0.61 -6.30
C LYS A 99 -3.81 0.19 -6.39
N HIS A 100 -3.26 0.59 -5.25
CA HIS A 100 -1.98 1.31 -5.18
C HIS A 100 -0.84 0.53 -5.85
N ALA A 101 -0.76 -0.79 -5.64
CA ALA A 101 0.24 -1.63 -6.29
C ALA A 101 0.10 -1.65 -7.83
N ILE A 102 -1.12 -1.71 -8.34
CA ILE A 102 -1.39 -1.69 -9.79
C ILE A 102 -1.05 -0.31 -10.39
N ASP A 103 -1.48 0.77 -9.74
CA ASP A 103 -1.22 2.12 -10.19
C ASP A 103 0.29 2.41 -10.21
N ALA A 104 1.00 2.03 -9.14
CA ALA A 104 2.45 2.17 -9.06
C ALA A 104 3.18 1.35 -10.14
N LEU A 105 2.81 0.08 -10.33
CA LEU A 105 3.44 -0.78 -11.34
C LEU A 105 3.24 -0.24 -12.75
N ARG A 106 2.02 0.21 -13.08
CA ARG A 106 1.70 0.83 -14.37
C ARG A 106 2.55 2.09 -14.58
N THR A 107 2.63 2.97 -13.59
CA THR A 107 3.40 4.21 -13.69
C THR A 107 4.88 3.95 -13.87
N ILE A 108 5.46 3.02 -13.10
CA ILE A 108 6.88 2.63 -13.23
C ILE A 108 7.17 2.07 -14.61
N HIS A 109 6.26 1.27 -15.18
CA HIS A 109 6.43 0.72 -16.53
C HIS A 109 6.61 1.82 -17.59
N PHE A 110 5.73 2.82 -17.60
CA PHE A 110 5.81 3.93 -18.56
C PHE A 110 7.01 4.85 -18.33
N LEU A 111 7.38 5.11 -17.08
CA LEU A 111 8.57 5.91 -16.77
C LEU A 111 9.85 5.24 -17.29
N LEU A 112 9.94 3.92 -17.16
CA LEU A 112 11.09 3.16 -17.65
C LEU A 112 11.12 3.09 -19.19
N GLU A 113 9.97 2.95 -19.85
CA GLU A 113 9.87 3.00 -21.31
C GLU A 113 10.37 4.35 -21.86
N ASP A 114 9.91 5.45 -21.27
CA ASP A 114 10.32 6.81 -21.65
C ASP A 114 11.83 7.01 -21.48
N THR A 115 12.37 6.63 -20.31
CA THR A 115 13.81 6.72 -20.02
C THR A 115 14.68 5.91 -20.99
N LEU A 116 14.20 4.74 -21.42
CA LEU A 116 14.93 3.91 -22.39
C LEU A 116 14.88 4.51 -23.80
N SER A 117 13.81 5.22 -24.14
CA SER A 117 13.65 5.86 -25.46
C SER A 117 14.50 7.13 -25.64
N GLU A 118 14.90 7.79 -24.56
CA GLU A 118 15.80 8.97 -24.61
C GLU A 118 17.28 8.62 -24.86
N HIS A 119 17.63 7.33 -24.84
CA HIS A 119 19.00 6.85 -24.95
C HIS A 119 19.32 6.05 -26.24
N ASP A 120 18.36 5.93 -27.16
CA ASP A 120 18.50 5.37 -28.52
C ASP A 120 18.52 6.47 -29.61
#